data_AF-A0A3M8P573-F1
#
_entry.id   AF-A0A3M8P573-F1
#
_cell.length_a   1.000
_cell.length_b   1.000
_cell.length_c   1.000
_cell.angle_alpha   90.00
_cell.angle_beta   90.00
_cell.angle_gamma   90.00
#
_symmetry.space_group_name_H-M   'P 1'
#
loop_
_entity.id
_entity.type
_entity.pdbx_description
1 polymer ?
#
loop_
_entity_poly.entity_id
_entity_poly.type
_entity_poly.pdbx_seq_one_letter_code
_entity_poly.pdbx_strand_id
1 'polypeptide(L)'
;MKFFKFISRLTGALFLLVAANHFFNPNFTGNMTFFFALSFALFTFSGIYEYLDQRKKTAALQFFIGAICFFGLIVELVGANYV
;
A
#
# COMPACT_ATOMS: atom_id res chain seq x y z
N MET A 1 3.88 -7.05 -19.18
CA MET A 1 3.95 -7.61 -17.80
C MET A 1 5.12 -7.10 -16.95
N LYS A 2 6.36 -6.97 -17.45
CA LYS A 2 7.51 -6.47 -16.64
C LYS A 2 7.33 -5.03 -16.13
N PHE A 3 6.75 -4.15 -16.96
CA PHE A 3 6.51 -2.75 -16.64
C PHE A 3 5.53 -2.56 -15.48
N PHE A 4 4.42 -3.31 -15.45
CA PHE A 4 3.42 -3.23 -14.37
C PHE A 4 4.00 -3.67 -13.01
N LYS A 5 4.84 -4.72 -13.00
CA LYS A 5 5.55 -5.14 -11.78
C LYS A 5 6.55 -4.10 -11.30
N PHE A 6 7.24 -3.44 -12.23
CA PHE A 6 8.15 -2.36 -11.90
C PHE A 6 7.41 -1.16 -11.28
N ILE A 7 6.29 -0.74 -11.87
CA ILE A 7 5.43 0.31 -11.33
C ILE A 7 4.91 -0.08 -9.94
N SER A 8 4.37 -1.30 -9.77
CA SER A 8 3.86 -1.76 -8.47
C SER A 8 4.94 -1.75 -7.39
N ARG A 9 6.17 -2.18 -7.70
CA ARG A 9 7.31 -2.11 -6.76
C ARG A 9 7.74 -0.67 -6.45
N LEU A 10 7.80 0.18 -7.47
CA LEU A 10 8.17 1.59 -7.32
C LEU A 10 7.15 2.32 -6.44
N THR A 11 5.86 2.16 -6.72
CA THR A 11 4.79 2.76 -5.93
C THR A 11 4.74 2.18 -4.52
N GLY A 12 5.00 0.88 -4.38
CA GLY A 12 5.12 0.24 -3.06
C GLY A 12 6.28 0.77 -2.21
N ALA A 13 7.44 1.01 -2.84
CA ALA A 13 8.59 1.62 -2.16
C ALA A 13 8.33 3.08 -1.80
N LEU A 14 7.73 3.85 -2.70
CA LEU A 14 7.30 5.23 -2.44
C LEU A 14 6.29 5.28 -1.30
N PHE A 15 5.34 4.34 -1.24
CA PHE A 15 4.38 4.24 -0.15
C PHE A 15 5.06 3.97 1.19
N LEU A 16 5.98 2.99 1.26
CA LEU A 16 6.72 2.72 2.50
C LEU A 16 7.52 3.94 2.96
N LEU A 17 8.07 4.71 2.03
CA LEU A 17 8.85 5.91 2.33
C LEU A 17 7.96 7.06 2.84
N VAL A 18 6.79 7.26 2.22
CA VAL A 18 5.79 8.25 2.66
C VAL A 18 5.17 7.86 4.00
N ALA A 19 4.80 6.59 4.17
CA ALA A 19 4.26 6.07 5.42
C ALA A 19 5.28 6.20 6.57
N ALA A 20 6.53 5.79 6.34
CA ALA A 20 7.60 5.96 7.32
C ALA A 20 7.81 7.44 7.67
N ASN A 21 7.86 8.33 6.67
CA ASN A 21 8.05 9.75 6.91
C ASN A 21 6.92 10.35 7.75
N HIS A 22 5.68 9.88 7.63
CA HIS A 22 4.58 10.36 8.48
C HIS A 22 4.65 9.84 9.92
N PHE A 23 5.02 8.58 10.12
CA PHE A 23 5.24 8.07 11.48
C PHE A 23 6.36 8.83 12.21
N PHE A 24 7.37 9.31 11.49
CA PHE A 24 8.51 10.03 12.07
C PHE A 24 8.42 11.56 11.98
N ASN A 25 7.52 12.12 11.18
CA ASN A 25 7.38 13.57 11.00
C ASN A 25 5.97 14.04 11.43
N PRO A 26 5.84 14.65 12.62
CA PRO A 26 4.55 15.12 13.15
C PRO A 26 3.93 16.27 12.34
N ASN A 27 4.68 16.90 11.43
CA ASN A 27 4.19 17.99 10.57
C ASN A 27 3.77 17.53 9.17
N PHE A 28 3.67 16.23 8.92
CA PHE A 28 3.29 15.73 7.60
C PHE A 28 1.80 16.01 7.31
N THR A 29 1.53 16.86 6.32
CA THR A 29 0.18 17.32 5.93
C THR A 29 -0.37 16.64 4.67
N GLY A 30 0.26 15.57 4.18
CA GLY A 30 -0.21 14.86 2.99
C GLY A 30 -1.48 14.04 3.26
N ASN A 31 -2.39 13.99 2.27
CA ASN A 31 -3.62 13.20 2.35
C ASN A 31 -3.31 11.70 2.30
N MET A 32 -3.15 11.09 3.48
CA MET A 32 -2.74 9.69 3.63
C MET A 32 -3.78 8.69 3.16
N THR A 33 -5.07 9.03 3.29
CA THR A 33 -6.17 8.19 2.81
C THR A 33 -6.01 7.85 1.33
N PHE A 34 -5.62 8.83 0.50
CA PHE A 34 -5.39 8.60 -0.92
C PHE A 34 -4.18 7.68 -1.18
N PHE A 35 -3.09 7.87 -0.42
CA PHE A 35 -1.89 7.03 -0.53
C PHE A 35 -2.14 5.59 -0.10
N PHE A 36 -2.82 5.38 1.02
CA PHE A 36 -3.20 4.05 1.50
C PHE A 36 -4.17 3.37 0.52
N ALA A 37 -5.16 4.09 -0.01
CA ALA A 37 -6.10 3.56 -1.00
C ALA A 37 -5.42 3.13 -2.30
N LEU A 38 -4.56 3.98 -2.86
CA LEU A 38 -3.85 3.70 -4.11
C LEU A 38 -2.88 2.52 -3.94
N SER A 39 -2.16 2.49 -2.82
CA SER A 39 -1.21 1.42 -2.49
C SER A 39 -1.93 0.10 -2.26
N PHE A 40 -3.06 0.11 -1.53
CA PHE A 40 -3.91 -1.06 -1.35
C PHE A 40 -4.35 -1.64 -2.70
N ALA A 41 -4.87 -0.81 -3.60
CA ALA A 41 -5.28 -1.24 -4.93
C ALA A 41 -4.10 -1.86 -5.70
N LEU A 42 -2.96 -1.18 -5.75
CA LEU A 42 -1.78 -1.63 -6.51
C LEU A 42 -1.19 -2.94 -5.99
N PHE A 43 -1.08 -3.11 -4.67
CA PHE A 43 -0.57 -4.35 -4.06
C PHE A 43 -1.56 -5.51 -4.23
N THR A 44 -2.86 -5.25 -4.15
CA THR A 44 -3.90 -6.27 -4.37
C THR A 44 -3.91 -6.73 -5.82
N PHE A 45 -3.90 -5.79 -6.78
CA PHE A 45 -3.82 -6.14 -8.21
C PHE A 45 -2.53 -6.89 -8.54
N SER A 46 -1.39 -6.41 -8.05
CA SER A 46 -0.13 -7.11 -8.25
C SER A 46 -0.17 -8.52 -7.62
N GLY A 47 -0.75 -8.67 -6.43
CA GLY A 47 -0.89 -9.96 -5.75
C GLY A 47 -1.71 -10.94 -6.58
N ILE A 48 -2.81 -10.48 -7.18
CA ILE A 48 -3.63 -11.27 -8.11
C ILE A 48 -2.79 -11.71 -9.34
N TYR A 49 -2.02 -10.81 -9.94
CA TYR A 49 -1.16 -11.16 -11.08
C TYR A 49 -0.08 -12.18 -10.71
N GLU A 50 0.56 -12.02 -9.55
CA GLU A 50 1.56 -12.97 -9.05
C GLU A 50 0.95 -14.34 -8.74
N TYR A 51 -0.31 -14.37 -8.28
CA TYR A 51 -1.06 -15.60 -8.05
C TYR A 51 -1.39 -16.32 -9.37
N LEU A 52 -1.84 -15.59 -10.38
CA LEU A 52 -2.10 -16.12 -11.73
C LEU A 52 -0.83 -16.67 -12.39
N ASP A 53 0.33 -16.08 -12.12
CA ASP A 53 1.65 -16.51 -12.62
C ASP A 53 2.29 -17.62 -11.73
N GLN A 54 1.48 -18.30 -10.91
CA GLN A 54 1.85 -19.38 -9.98
C GLN A 54 2.95 -19.03 -8.95
N ARG A 55 3.30 -17.75 -8.76
CA ARG A 55 4.26 -17.29 -7.75
C ARG A 55 3.57 -17.02 -6.42
N LYS A 56 3.02 -18.08 -5.82
CA LYS A 56 2.18 -18.05 -4.61
C LYS A 56 2.83 -17.34 -3.41
N LYS A 57 4.15 -17.53 -3.19
CA LYS A 57 4.88 -16.88 -2.09
C LYS A 57 4.92 -15.35 -2.26
N THR A 58 5.19 -14.89 -3.48
CA THR A 58 5.22 -13.46 -3.83
C THR A 58 3.82 -12.85 -3.77
N ALA A 59 2.81 -13.58 -4.25
CA ALA A 59 1.42 -13.17 -4.15
C ALA A 59 0.98 -12.99 -2.68
N ALA A 60 1.29 -13.95 -1.82
CA ALA A 60 0.99 -13.88 -0.39
C ALA A 60 1.64 -12.65 0.28
N LEU A 61 2.90 -12.35 -0.05
CA LEU A 61 3.57 -11.15 0.44
C LEU A 61 2.84 -9.87 0.01
N GLN A 62 2.41 -9.80 -1.25
CA GLN A 62 1.72 -8.61 -1.77
C GLN A 62 0.33 -8.44 -1.18
N PHE A 63 -0.41 -9.53 -0.96
CA PHE A 63 -1.66 -9.48 -0.20
C PHE A 63 -1.46 -9.07 1.25
N PHE A 64 -0.38 -9.51 1.89
CA PHE A 64 -0.05 -9.10 3.26
C PHE A 64 0.24 -7.60 3.36
N ILE A 65 1.03 -7.06 2.43
CA ILE A 65 1.28 -5.61 2.36
C ILE A 65 -0.02 -4.85 2.06
N GLY A 66 -0.86 -5.38 1.16
CA GLY A 66 -2.20 -4.85 0.91
C GLY A 66 -3.03 -4.78 2.19
N ALA A 67 -3.07 -5.85 2.99
CA ALA A 67 -3.80 -5.87 4.25
C ALA A 67 -3.30 -4.80 5.25
N ILE A 68 -1.99 -4.57 5.33
CA ILE A 68 -1.41 -3.48 6.14
C ILE A 68 -1.87 -2.11 5.62
N CYS A 69 -1.88 -1.90 4.30
CA CYS A 69 -2.38 -0.66 3.71
C CYS A 69 -3.86 -0.42 4.02
N PHE A 70 -4.65 -1.49 4.00
CA PHE A 70 -6.07 -1.44 4.35
C PHE A 70 -6.29 -1.11 5.82
N PHE A 71 -5.48 -1.66 6.72
CA PHE A 71 -5.53 -1.32 8.13
C PHE A 71 -5.15 0.15 8.36
N GLY A 72 -4.10 0.65 7.70
CA GLY A 72 -3.72 2.07 7.74
C GLY A 72 -4.84 2.99 7.22
N LEU A 73 -5.52 2.58 6.14
CA LEU A 73 -6.69 3.30 5.62
C LEU A 73 -7.82 3.36 6.65
N ILE A 74 -8.13 2.24 7.33
CA ILE A 74 -9.15 2.21 8.38
C ILE A 74 -8.76 3.12 9.53
N VAL A 75 -7.51 3.08 9.99
CA VAL A 75 -7.03 3.92 11.09
C VAL A 75 -7.16 5.41 10.73
N GLU A 76 -6.78 5.81 9.53
CA GLU A 76 -6.98 7.17 9.03
C GLU A 76 -8.46 7.56 8.96
N LEU A 77 -9.30 6.68 8.40
CA LEU A 77 -10.73 6.95 8.24
C LEU A 77 -11.46 7.04 9.58
N VAL A 78 -11.08 6.19 10.54
CA VAL A 78 -11.61 6.19 11.90
C VAL A 78 -11.09 7.39 12.67
N GLY A 79 -9.78 7.65 12.63
CA GLY A 79 -9.14 8.80 13.30
C GLY A 79 -9.69 10.14 12.82
N ALA A 80 -9.95 10.29 11.52
CA ALA A 80 -10.55 11.50 10.95
C ALA A 80 -12.00 11.76 11.41
N ASN A 81 -12.71 10.75 11.93
CA ASN A 81 -14.07 10.90 12.46
C ASN A 81 -14.11 11.16 13.97
N TYR A 82 -12.98 11.11 14.67
CA TYR A 82 -12.87 11.37 16.11
C TYR A 82 -12.22 12.73 16.45
N VAL A 83 -12.00 13.59 15.44
CA VAL A 83 -11.56 15.00 15.59
C VAL A 83 -12.69 15.92 15.16
#